data_AF-A0A849EUS0-F1
#
_entry.id   AF-A0A849EUS0-F1
#
_cell.length_a   1.000
_cell.length_b   1.000
_cell.length_c   1.000
_cell.angle_alpha   90.00
_cell.angle_beta   90.00
_cell.angle_gamma   90.00
#
_symmetry.space_group_name_H-M   'P 1'
#
loop_
_entity.id
_entity.type
_entity.pdbx_description
1 polymer ?
#
loop_
_entity_poly.entity_id
_entity_poly.type
_entity_poly.pdbx_seq_one_letter_code
_entity_poly.pdbx_strand_id
1 'polypeptide(L)' 'MERVPIILFDTEGERVFWQGMRRQIAEMVRYHRAPAWIEDHIVITDDPAVVTDVYRKQLHLF' A
#
# COMPACT_ATOMS: atom_id res chain seq x y z
N MET A 1 16.32 -6.28 -6.21
CA MET A 1 14.96 -6.87 -6.25
C MET A 1 13.99 -5.75 -6.58
N GLU A 2 13.16 -5.97 -7.57
CA GLU A 2 12.08 -5.05 -7.91
C GLU A 2 10.99 -5.14 -6.83
N ARG A 3 10.52 -4.00 -6.35
CA ARG A 3 9.55 -3.95 -5.25
C ARG A 3 8.15 -3.89 -5.87
N VAL A 4 7.33 -4.88 -5.57
CA VAL A 4 5.95 -5.01 -6.10
C VAL A 4 4.99 -4.26 -5.17
N PRO A 5 3.96 -3.56 -5.69
CA PRO A 5 3.02 -2.85 -4.86
C PRO A 5 2.10 -3.88 -4.17
N ILE A 6 1.84 -3.66 -2.89
CA ILE A 6 0.88 -4.45 -2.13
C ILE A 6 -0.45 -3.68 -2.18
N ILE A 7 -1.42 -4.25 -2.90
CA ILE A 7 -2.75 -3.66 -3.03
C ILE A 7 -3.66 -4.23 -1.96
N LEU A 8 -4.27 -3.36 -1.17
CA LEU A 8 -5.27 -3.68 -0.16
C LEU A 8 -6.59 -3.01 -0.56
N PHE A 9 -7.57 -3.82 -0.94
CA PHE A 9 -8.89 -3.30 -1.30
C PHE A 9 -9.70 -2.94 -0.04
N ASP A 10 -10.13 -1.69 0.07
CA ASP A 10 -10.90 -1.18 1.23
C ASP A 10 -12.36 -0.91 0.86
N THR A 11 -13.08 -1.97 0.49
CA THR A 11 -14.49 -1.90 0.05
C THR A 11 -15.50 -2.05 1.19
N GLU A 12 -15.03 -2.24 2.44
CA GLU A 12 -15.89 -2.53 3.59
C GLU A 12 -16.08 -1.32 4.52
N GLY A 13 -17.30 -1.15 5.02
CA GLY A 13 -17.62 -0.14 6.03
C GLY A 13 -17.31 1.29 5.58
N GLU A 14 -16.66 2.08 6.44
CA GLU A 14 -16.29 3.48 6.20
C GLU A 14 -14.94 3.66 5.47
N ARG A 15 -14.44 2.62 4.77
CA ARG A 15 -13.10 2.62 4.14
C ARG A 15 -11.96 2.80 5.14
N VAL A 16 -12.09 2.13 6.29
CA VAL A 16 -11.14 2.18 7.40
C VAL A 16 -10.67 0.80 7.84
N PHE A 17 -11.04 -0.24 7.09
CA PHE A 17 -10.78 -1.62 7.46
C PHE A 17 -9.27 -1.86 7.69
N TRP A 18 -8.44 -1.29 6.83
CA TRP A 18 -6.98 -1.44 6.90
C TRP A 18 -6.27 -0.43 7.81
N GLN A 19 -6.97 0.47 8.51
CA GLN A 19 -6.33 1.47 9.38
C GLN A 19 -5.50 0.83 10.50
N GLY A 20 -5.95 -0.30 11.05
CA GLY A 20 -5.20 -1.05 12.06
C GLY A 20 -3.85 -1.54 11.51
N MET A 21 -3.86 -2.14 10.32
CA MET A 21 -2.65 -2.60 9.65
C MET A 21 -1.71 -1.44 9.32
N ARG A 22 -2.24 -0.33 8.78
CA ARG A 22 -1.43 0.86 8.46
C ARG A 22 -0.70 1.39 9.71
N ARG A 23 -1.40 1.46 10.85
CA ARG A 23 -0.79 1.86 12.13
C ARG A 23 0.29 0.88 12.59
N GLN A 24 0.03 -0.42 12.49
CA GLN A 24 1.01 -1.44 12.88
C GLN A 24 2.29 -1.35 12.05
N ILE A 25 2.17 -1.14 10.74
CA ILE A 25 3.31 -1.02 9.83
C ILE A 25 4.13 0.23 10.15
N ALA A 26 3.46 1.36 10.41
CA ALA A 26 4.14 2.58 10.82
C ALA A 26 4.93 2.39 12.13
N GLU A 27 4.37 1.70 13.13
CA GLU A 27 5.09 1.36 14.35
C GLU A 27 6.27 0.41 14.08
N MET A 28 6.11 -0.57 13.17
CA MET A 28 7.20 -1.44 12.77
C MET A 28 8.35 -0.68 12.09
N VAL A 29 8.04 0.28 11.21
CA VAL A 29 9.05 1.15 10.59
C VAL A 29 9.74 2.00 11.65
N ARG A 30 8.98 2.61 12.55
CA ARG A 30 9.49 3.43 13.67
C ARG A 30 10.47 2.68 14.57
N TYR A 31 10.21 1.40 14.85
CA TYR A 31 11.10 0.56 15.67
C TYR A 31 12.12 -0.24 14.84
N HIS A 32 12.34 0.11 13.57
CA HIS A 32 13.27 -0.57 12.67
C HIS A 32 13.03 -2.08 12.51
N ARG A 33 11.77 -2.51 12.68
CA ARG A 33 11.30 -3.89 12.45
C ARG A 33 10.77 -4.11 11.04
N ALA A 34 10.53 -3.03 10.30
CA ALA A 34 10.23 -3.04 8.87
C ALA A 34 11.06 -1.95 8.18
N PRO A 35 11.43 -2.14 6.90
CA PRO A 35 12.11 -1.11 6.15
C PRO A 35 11.13 0.02 5.77
N ALA A 36 11.58 1.28 5.85
CA ALA A 36 10.73 2.45 5.62
C ALA A 36 10.04 2.46 4.24
N TRP A 37 10.68 1.89 3.22
CA TRP A 37 10.10 1.86 1.88
C TRP A 37 8.77 1.12 1.78
N ILE A 38 8.42 0.25 2.75
CA ILE A 38 7.17 -0.52 2.69
C ILE A 38 5.92 0.38 2.71
N GLU A 39 6.00 1.54 3.37
CA GLU A 39 4.88 2.48 3.44
C GLU A 39 4.54 3.06 2.06
N ASP A 40 5.56 3.27 1.21
CA ASP A 40 5.39 3.77 -0.15
C ASP A 40 4.84 2.71 -1.13
N HIS A 41 4.87 1.43 -0.73
CA HIS A 41 4.49 0.31 -1.60
C HIS A 41 3.14 -0.29 -1.22
N ILE A 42 2.50 0.19 -0.16
CA ILE A 42 1.15 -0.24 0.23
C ILE A 42 0.13 0.75 -0.33
N VAL A 43 -0.75 0.25 -1.17
CA VAL A 43 -1.84 1.03 -1.76
C VAL A 43 -3.15 0.52 -1.19
N ILE A 44 -3.78 1.34 -0.34
CA ILE A 44 -5.12 1.08 0.20
C ILE A 44 -6.11 1.86 -0.64
N THR A 45 -7.01 1.19 -1.34
CA THR A 45 -7.97 1.83 -2.25
C THR A 45 -9.22 0.98 -2.44
N ASP A 46 -10.35 1.61 -2.74
CA ASP A 46 -11.57 0.96 -3.23
C ASP A 46 -11.79 1.17 -4.73
N ASP A 47 -10.87 1.88 -5.39
CA ASP A 47 -10.96 2.22 -6.81
C ASP A 47 -10.03 1.31 -7.65
N PRO A 48 -10.60 0.44 -8.51
CA PRO A 48 -9.81 -0.40 -9.42
C PRO A 48 -8.93 0.40 -10.40
N ALA A 49 -9.28 1.65 -10.71
CA ALA A 49 -8.48 2.50 -11.59
C ALA A 49 -7.12 2.85 -10.95
N VAL A 50 -7.11 3.11 -9.63
CA VAL A 50 -5.90 3.37 -8.85
C VAL A 50 -4.94 2.18 -8.91
N VAL A 51 -5.46 0.96 -8.84
CA VAL A 51 -4.65 -0.26 -8.95
C VAL A 51 -3.96 -0.33 -10.32
N THR A 52 -4.72 -0.08 -11.38
CA THR A 52 -4.19 -0.10 -12.75
C THR A 52 -3.09 0.94 -12.93
N ASP A 53 -3.31 2.16 -12.44
CA ASP A 53 -2.34 3.27 -12.51
C ASP A 53 -1.04 2.99 -11.75
N VAL A 54 -1.12 2.33 -10.59
CA VAL A 54 0.05 1.94 -9.80
C VAL A 54 0.94 0.98 -10.57
N TYR A 55 0.38 -0.09 -11.14
CA TYR A 55 1.15 -1.04 -11.94
C TYR A 55 1.74 -0.39 -13.20
N ARG A 56 0.98 0.52 -13.81
CA ARG A 56 1.40 1.30 -14.97
C ARG A 56 2.66 2.12 -14.71
N LYS A 57 2.68 2.84 -13.59
CA LYS A 57 3.82 3.65 -13.13
C LYS A 57 5.03 2.76 -12.84
N GLN A 58 4.82 1.63 -12.18
CA GLN A 58 5.91 0.72 -11.83
C GLN A 58 6.57 0.09 -13.07
N LEU A 59 5.77 -0.31 -14.07
CA LEU A 59 6.27 -0.93 -15.30
C LEU A 59 6.88 0.08 -16.29
N HIS A 60 7.02 1.36 -15.90
CA HIS A 60 7.48 2.45 -16.77
C HIS A 60 6.75 2.50 -18.11
N LEU A 61 5.43 2.28 -18.10
CA LEU A 61 4.61 2.34 -19.31
C LEU A 61 4.29 3.78 -19.76
N PHE A 62 4.95 4.79 -19.16
CA PHE A 62 4.94 6.21 -19.54
C PHE A 62 6.33 6.83 -19.42
#